data_AF-A0A6D2DKU9-F1
#
_entry.id   AF-A0A6D2DKU9-F1
#
_cell.length_a   1.000
_cell.length_b   1.000
_cell.length_c   1.000
_cell.angle_alpha   90.00
_cell.angle_beta   90.00
_cell.angle_gamma   90.00
#
_symmetry.space_group_name_H-M   'P 1'
#
loop_
_entity.id
_entity.type
_entity.pdbx_description
1 polymer ?
#
loop_
_entity_poly.entity_id
_entity_poly.type
_entity_poly.pdbx_seq_one_letter_code
_entity_poly.pdbx_strand_id
1 'polypeptide(L)' 'MQTTIPTGSIRTFGDYGVMYIVGTPAEQLPDGDWLVNIELPESGEHTQYKLSHIVQDPKAA' A
#
# COMPACT_ATOMS: atom_id res chain seq x y z
N MET A 1 -18.67 -5.29 2.65
CA MET A 1 -17.69 -5.26 1.54
C MET A 1 -16.39 -5.80 2.12
N GLN A 2 -15.90 -6.94 1.64
CA GLN A 2 -14.61 -7.47 2.09
C GLN A 2 -13.52 -6.72 1.32
N THR A 3 -12.88 -5.74 1.95
CA THR A 3 -11.83 -4.95 1.30
C THR A 3 -10.59 -5.83 1.15
N THR A 4 -10.38 -6.38 -0.05
CA THR A 4 -9.22 -7.24 -0.33
C THR A 4 -7.97 -6.38 -0.41
N ILE A 5 -7.02 -6.62 0.49
CA ILE A 5 -5.71 -5.99 0.45
C ILE A 5 -4.92 -6.61 -0.72
N PRO A 6 -4.41 -5.81 -1.67
CA PRO A 6 -3.77 -6.31 -2.88
C PRO A 6 -2.31 -6.71 -2.63
N THR A 7 -2.05 -7.57 -1.65
CA THR A 7 -0.70 -8.04 -1.27
C THR A 7 0.06 -8.60 -2.48
N GLY A 8 1.34 -8.24 -2.57
CA GLY A 8 2.23 -8.55 -3.70
C GLY A 8 2.12 -7.58 -4.88
N SER A 9 1.15 -6.67 -4.89
CA SER A 9 1.04 -5.68 -5.98
C SER A 9 2.13 -4.62 -5.86
N ILE A 10 2.70 -4.23 -6.99
CA ILE A 10 3.60 -3.07 -7.08
C ILE A 10 2.77 -1.86 -7.53
N ARG A 11 2.88 -0.78 -6.78
CA ARG A 11 2.16 0.48 -7.01
C ARG A 11 3.11 1.65 -6.93
N THR A 12 2.62 2.81 -7.31
CA THR A 12 3.38 4.06 -7.31
C THR A 12 2.62 5.09 -6.49
N PHE A 13 3.31 5.90 -5.68
CA PHE A 13 2.64 6.98 -4.94
C PHE A 13 2.16 8.07 -5.92
N GLY A 14 0.87 8.05 -6.28
CA GLY A 14 0.36 8.81 -7.42
C GLY A 14 1.10 8.50 -8.74
N ASP A 15 0.91 9.36 -9.73
CA ASP A 15 1.43 9.11 -11.10
C ASP A 15 2.95 9.26 -11.24
N TYR A 16 3.61 9.97 -10.33
CA TYR A 16 5.02 10.36 -10.44
C TYR A 16 5.87 10.05 -9.20
N GLY A 17 5.30 9.39 -8.19
CA GLY A 17 6.01 9.08 -6.95
C GLY A 17 6.92 7.86 -7.06
N VAL A 18 7.47 7.47 -5.93
CA VAL A 18 8.28 6.25 -5.83
C VAL A 18 7.40 5.01 -5.89
N MET A 19 7.97 3.92 -6.37
CA MET A 19 7.30 2.61 -6.35
C MET A 19 7.34 2.03 -4.94
N TYR A 20 6.34 1.20 -4.64
CA TYR A 20 6.28 0.42 -3.42
C TYR A 20 5.58 -0.92 -3.67
N ILE A 21 5.92 -1.92 -2.85
CA ILE A 21 5.32 -3.25 -2.87
C ILE A 21 4.31 -3.34 -1.73
N VAL A 22 3.09 -3.73 -2.04
CA VAL A 22 2.03 -3.94 -1.05
C VAL A 22 2.29 -5.24 -0.29
N GLY A 23 2.47 -5.15 1.01
CA GLY A 23 2.67 -6.28 1.92
C GLY A 23 1.37 -6.76 2.57
N THR A 24 1.50 -7.29 3.80
CA THR A 24 0.40 -7.81 4.60
C THR A 24 -0.32 -6.71 5.40
N PRO A 25 -1.60 -6.89 5.75
CA PRO A 25 -2.28 -6.04 6.74
C PRO A 25 -1.47 -5.91 8.04
N ALA A 26 -1.40 -4.69 8.56
CA ALA A 26 -0.74 -4.38 9.83
C ALA A 26 -1.76 -4.16 10.95
N GLU A 27 -2.68 -3.20 10.77
CA GLU A 27 -3.64 -2.79 11.79
C GLU A 27 -4.92 -2.26 11.14
N GLN A 28 -6.07 -2.50 11.76
CA GLN A 28 -7.32 -1.85 11.39
C GLN A 28 -7.52 -0.60 12.26
N LEU A 29 -7.75 0.54 11.61
CA LEU A 29 -7.96 1.82 12.27
C LEU A 29 -9.41 1.96 12.79
N PRO A 30 -9.66 2.83 13.79
CA PRO A 30 -11.00 3.04 14.35
C PRO A 30 -12.04 3.57 13.34
N ASP A 31 -11.60 4.19 12.24
CA ASP A 31 -12.44 4.67 11.14
C ASP A 31 -12.81 3.55 10.13
N GLY A 32 -12.28 2.34 10.33
CA GLY A 32 -12.51 1.17 9.49
C GLY A 32 -11.50 1.02 8.33
N ASP A 33 -10.56 1.95 8.16
CA ASP A 33 -9.48 1.82 7.19
C ASP A 33 -8.40 0.85 7.70
N TRP A 34 -7.52 0.41 6.81
CA TRP A 34 -6.43 -0.50 7.15
C TRP A 34 -5.08 0.18 6.93
N LEU A 35 -4.19 0.03 7.91
CA LEU A 35 -2.76 0.16 7.68
C LEU A 35 -2.24 -1.14 7.10
N VAL A 36 -1.48 -1.03 6.01
CA VAL A 36 -0.87 -2.15 5.29
C VAL A 36 0.63 -1.92 5.28
N ASN A 37 1.39 -2.96 5.60
CA ASN A 37 2.84 -2.91 5.46
C ASN A 37 3.20 -2.74 3.99
N ILE A 38 4.11 -1.84 3.67
CA ILE A 38 4.66 -1.64 2.34
C ILE A 38 6.18 -1.65 2.38
N GLU A 39 6.79 -2.01 1.26
CA GLU A 39 8.24 -1.94 1.05
C GLU A 39 8.54 -0.97 -0.08
N LEU A 40 9.51 -0.07 0.13
CA LEU A 40 10.03 0.80 -0.91
C LEU A 40 11.29 0.13 -1.48
N PRO A 41 11.21 -0.56 -2.64
CA PRO A 41 12.30 -1.39 -3.15
C PRO A 41 13.57 -0.62 -3.48
N GLU A 42 13.47 0.68 -3.77
CA GLU A 42 14.65 1.52 -4.07
C GLU A 42 15.51 1.81 -2.83
N SER A 43 14.89 1.94 -1.65
CA SER A 43 15.59 2.23 -0.40
C SER A 43 15.71 1.02 0.53
N GLY A 44 14.91 -0.03 0.31
CA GLY A 44 14.74 -1.14 1.25
C GLY A 44 13.95 -0.75 2.50
N GLU A 45 13.30 0.42 2.52
CA GLU A 45 12.51 0.87 3.68
C GLU A 45 11.20 0.09 3.79
N HIS A 46 10.90 -0.36 5.01
CA HIS A 46 9.60 -0.93 5.37
C HIS A 46 8.81 0.07 6.20
N THR A 47 7.61 0.40 5.73
CA THR A 47 6.72 1.36 6.40
C THR A 47 5.26 0.93 6.25
N GLN A 48 4.32 1.73 6.75
CA GLN A 48 2.89 1.44 6.70
C GLN A 48 2.16 2.50 5.89
N TYR A 49 1.15 2.07 5.12
CA TYR A 49 0.34 2.98 4.32
C TYR A 49 -1.13 2.59 4.32
N LYS A 50 -2.00 3.60 4.16
CA LYS A 50 -3.46 3.41 4.23
C LYS A 50 -3.97 2.64 3.01
N LEU A 51 -4.75 1.61 3.24
CA LEU A 51 -5.38 0.82 2.19
C LEU A 51 -6.25 1.69 1.27
N SER A 52 -6.98 2.65 1.84
CA SER A 52 -7.78 3.61 1.08
C SER A 52 -6.96 4.42 0.07
N HIS A 53 -5.69 4.69 0.34
CA HIS A 53 -4.78 5.34 -0.60
C HIS A 53 -4.20 4.33 -1.60
N ILE A 54 -3.75 3.17 -1.11
CA ILE A 54 -3.18 2.09 -1.94
C ILE A 54 -4.11 1.72 -3.09
N VAL A 55 -5.42 1.62 -2.86
CA VAL A 55 -6.37 1.23 -3.91
C VAL A 55 -6.57 2.31 -4.99
N GLN A 56 -6.26 3.57 -4.69
CA GLN A 56 -6.35 4.70 -5.61
C GLN A 56 -5.06 4.92 -6.40
N ASP A 57 -3.92 4.59 -5.80
CA ASP A 57 -2.62 4.70 -6.45
C ASP A 57 -2.53 3.81 -7.70
N PRO A 58 -1.91 4.29 -8.80
CA PRO A 58 -1.76 3.50 -10.01
C PRO A 58 -0.89 2.25 -9.75
N LYS A 59 -1.14 1.21 -10.53
CA LYS A 59 -0.20 0.07 -10.59
C LYS A 59 1.08 0.55 -11.29
N ALA A 60 2.23 0.13 -10.77
CA ALA A 60 3.50 0.34 -11.47
C ALA A 60 3.47 -0.43 -12.81
N ALA A 61 4.02 0.18 -13.86
CA ALA A 61 4.07 -0.37 -15.22
C ALA A 61 5.14 -1.47 -15.36
#